data_AF-A0A8T3Z1L2-F1
#
_entry.id   AF-A0A8T3Z1L2-F1
#
_cell.length_a   1.000
_cell.length_b   1.000
_cell.length_c   1.000
_cell.angle_alpha   90.00
_cell.angle_beta   90.00
_cell.angle_gamma   90.00
#
_symmetry.space_group_name_H-M   'P 1'
#
loop_
_entity.id
_entity.type
_entity.pdbx_description
1 polymer ?
#
loop_
_entity_poly.entity_id
_entity_poly.type
_entity_poly.pdbx_seq_one_letter_code
_entity_poly.pdbx_strand_id
1 'polypeptide(L)'
;MTGDLLTPSEEYQEETLDRVLVRYSGFGKDLYRLLQEKLPQVFSNLRFYQWTTHQSEDSYAVYLDPDNPGESFAIQLDPLCEVIVIWNQKIHTEIGTWSPDPELESIIFIQEEFKV
;
A
#
# COMPACT_ATOMS: atom_id res chain seq x y z
N MET A 1 -0.87 -1.91 16.02
CA MET A 1 -2.14 -1.16 15.90
C MET A 1 -2.22 -0.66 14.47
N THR A 2 -3.08 -1.24 13.64
CA THR A 2 -3.36 -0.77 12.28
C THR A 2 -4.39 0.37 12.26
N GLY A 3 -5.10 0.55 13.37
CA GLY A 3 -6.20 1.51 13.53
C GLY A 3 -5.81 2.99 13.48
N ASP A 4 -4.53 3.32 13.27
CA ASP A 4 -4.12 4.71 12.96
C ASP A 4 -3.90 4.93 11.46
N LEU A 5 -3.73 3.85 10.68
CA LEU A 5 -3.45 3.90 9.24
C LEU A 5 -4.68 3.51 8.40
N LEU A 6 -5.49 2.57 8.88
CA LEU A 6 -6.76 2.16 8.26
C LEU A 6 -7.90 2.40 9.25
N THR A 7 -8.72 3.43 9.01
CA THR A 7 -9.90 3.74 9.84
C THR A 7 -11.17 3.88 9.00
N PRO A 8 -12.30 3.29 9.45
CA PRO A 8 -12.44 2.41 10.62
C PRO A 8 -11.95 0.99 10.32
N SER A 9 -11.09 0.44 11.19
CA SER A 9 -10.44 -0.87 10.99
C SER A 9 -11.38 -2.07 10.91
N GLU A 10 -12.62 -1.92 11.39
CA GLU A 10 -13.65 -2.98 11.38
C GLU A 10 -14.19 -3.27 9.97
N GLU A 11 -14.01 -2.34 9.03
CA GLU A 11 -14.49 -2.48 7.65
C GLU A 11 -13.44 -3.10 6.72
N TYR A 12 -12.20 -3.23 7.22
CA TYR A 12 -11.08 -3.83 6.53
C TYR A 12 -10.93 -5.29 6.92
N GLN A 13 -11.03 -6.17 5.93
CA GLN A 13 -10.75 -7.58 6.09
C GLN A 13 -9.30 -7.85 5.68
N GLU A 14 -8.49 -8.40 6.59
CA GLU A 14 -7.16 -8.88 6.25
C GLU A 14 -7.24 -10.02 5.23
N GLU A 15 -6.38 -9.97 4.22
CA GLU A 15 -6.28 -10.98 3.17
C GLU A 15 -4.83 -11.40 2.90
N THR A 16 -4.66 -12.57 2.29
CA THR A 16 -3.35 -13.05 1.86
C THR A 16 -2.98 -12.43 0.51
N LEU A 17 -1.69 -12.28 0.23
CA LEU A 17 -1.22 -11.84 -1.09
C LEU A 17 -1.84 -12.66 -2.24
N ASP A 18 -1.95 -13.98 -2.11
CA ASP A 18 -2.57 -14.83 -3.14
C ASP A 18 -4.03 -14.43 -3.46
N ARG A 19 -4.78 -13.92 -2.46
CA ARG A 19 -6.15 -13.43 -2.66
C ARG A 19 -6.15 -12.07 -3.33
N VAL A 20 -5.25 -11.17 -2.91
CA VAL A 20 -5.02 -9.89 -3.58
C VAL A 20 -4.71 -10.11 -5.06
N LEU A 21 -3.76 -10.99 -5.40
CA LEU A 21 -3.34 -11.24 -6.79
C LEU A 21 -4.43 -11.88 -7.66
N VAL A 22 -5.38 -12.60 -7.06
CA VAL A 22 -6.54 -13.15 -7.78
C VAL A 22 -7.62 -12.09 -7.99
N ARG A 23 -7.88 -11.26 -6.97
CA ARG A 23 -8.96 -10.26 -6.98
C ARG A 23 -8.58 -8.98 -7.72
N TYR A 24 -7.36 -8.52 -7.51
CA TYR A 24 -6.87 -7.22 -7.94
C TYR A 24 -6.01 -7.35 -9.20
N SER A 25 -6.45 -6.69 -10.28
CA SER A 25 -5.71 -6.65 -11.54
C SER A 25 -5.66 -5.24 -12.15
N GLY A 26 -5.89 -4.21 -11.32
CA GLY A 26 -6.04 -2.81 -11.74
C GLY A 26 -4.73 -2.02 -11.84
N PHE A 27 -4.83 -0.70 -11.71
CA PHE A 27 -3.70 0.21 -11.75
C PHE A 27 -2.69 -0.08 -10.62
N GLY A 28 -1.39 -0.03 -10.88
CA GLY A 28 -0.39 -0.31 -9.84
C GLY A 28 -0.28 -1.78 -9.41
N LYS A 29 -0.94 -2.73 -10.11
CA LYS A 29 -0.95 -4.17 -9.74
C LYS A 29 0.44 -4.80 -9.60
N ASP A 30 1.45 -4.23 -10.25
CA ASP A 30 2.83 -4.73 -10.22
C ASP A 30 3.61 -4.22 -9.00
N LEU A 31 3.07 -3.27 -8.23
CA LEU A 31 3.77 -2.64 -7.11
C LEU A 31 4.23 -3.66 -6.06
N TYR A 32 3.38 -4.60 -5.66
CA TYR A 32 3.74 -5.57 -4.63
C TYR A 32 4.87 -6.51 -5.07
N ARG A 33 4.87 -6.93 -6.35
CA ARG A 33 5.96 -7.70 -6.93
C ARG A 33 7.26 -6.87 -6.94
N LEU A 34 7.17 -5.59 -7.34
CA LEU A 34 8.33 -4.69 -7.35
C LEU A 34 8.86 -4.40 -5.94
N LEU A 35 7.99 -4.27 -4.93
CA LEU A 35 8.37 -4.17 -3.52
C LEU A 35 9.11 -5.43 -3.07
N GLN A 36 8.63 -6.62 -3.43
CA GLN A 36 9.32 -7.87 -3.12
C GLN A 36 10.73 -7.93 -3.73
N GLU A 37 10.88 -7.43 -4.97
CA GLU A 37 12.16 -7.44 -5.68
C GLU A 37 13.15 -6.37 -5.18
N LYS A 38 12.65 -5.16 -4.89
CA LYS A 38 13.49 -3.98 -4.62
C LYS A 38 13.64 -3.65 -3.14
N LEU A 39 12.60 -3.91 -2.35
CA LEU A 39 12.54 -3.65 -0.90
C LEU A 39 12.01 -4.88 -0.15
N PRO A 40 12.67 -6.05 -0.25
CA PRO A 40 12.18 -7.31 0.31
C PRO A 40 11.90 -7.25 1.83
N GLN A 41 12.66 -6.42 2.56
CA GLN A 41 12.48 -6.16 3.98
C GLN A 41 11.13 -5.48 4.27
N VAL A 42 10.76 -4.48 3.47
CA VAL A 42 9.46 -3.80 3.56
C VAL A 42 8.36 -4.80 3.23
N PHE A 43 8.51 -5.48 2.10
CA PHE A 43 7.53 -6.44 1.61
C PHE A 43 7.21 -7.54 2.62
N SER A 44 8.23 -8.08 3.30
CA SER A 44 8.07 -9.13 4.30
C SER A 44 7.22 -8.73 5.51
N ASN A 45 7.08 -7.43 5.76
CA ASN A 45 6.30 -6.86 6.87
C ASN A 45 4.97 -6.26 6.41
N LEU A 46 4.60 -6.39 5.13
CA LEU A 46 3.30 -5.97 4.64
C LEU A 46 2.19 -6.91 5.11
N ARG A 47 1.08 -6.31 5.55
CA ARG A 47 -0.19 -6.98 5.75
C ARG A 47 -1.19 -6.41 4.77
N PHE A 48 -1.95 -7.28 4.09
CA PHE A 48 -2.86 -6.86 3.03
C PHE A 48 -4.29 -6.85 3.53
N TYR A 49 -5.09 -5.92 3.02
CA TYR A 49 -6.47 -5.72 3.43
C TYR A 49 -7.35 -5.37 2.24
N GLN A 50 -8.62 -5.75 2.34
CA GLN A 50 -9.69 -5.27 1.48
C GLN A 50 -10.68 -4.47 2.33
N TRP A 51 -11.04 -3.28 1.87
CA TRP A 51 -12.18 -2.57 2.42
C TRP A 51 -13.47 -3.20 1.86
N THR A 52 -14.27 -3.84 2.69
CA THR A 52 -15.38 -4.70 2.22
C THR A 52 -16.71 -3.97 2.03
N THR A 53 -16.86 -2.80 2.64
CA THR A 53 -18.08 -1.96 2.61
C THR A 53 -18.00 -0.82 1.60
N HIS A 54 -16.80 -0.29 1.39
CA HIS A 54 -16.50 0.82 0.48
C HIS A 54 -15.26 0.48 -0.35
N GLN A 55 -15.20 0.94 -1.60
CA GLN A 55 -14.02 0.78 -2.48
C GLN A 55 -13.47 -0.66 -2.49
N SER A 56 -14.37 -1.64 -2.62
CA SER A 56 -14.03 -3.07 -2.57
C SER A 56 -13.12 -3.55 -3.70
N GLU A 57 -13.00 -2.74 -4.72
CA GLU A 57 -12.11 -2.85 -5.87
C GLU A 57 -10.66 -2.50 -5.53
N ASP A 58 -10.42 -1.73 -4.47
CA ASP A 58 -9.09 -1.30 -4.07
C ASP A 58 -8.31 -2.44 -3.41
N SER A 59 -7.00 -2.28 -3.38
CA SER A 59 -6.10 -3.11 -2.57
C SER A 59 -5.41 -2.24 -1.54
N TYR A 60 -5.44 -2.66 -0.29
CA TYR A 60 -4.73 -1.98 0.80
C TYR A 60 -3.59 -2.85 1.30
N ALA A 61 -2.47 -2.23 1.65
CA ALA A 61 -1.40 -2.87 2.38
C ALA A 61 -0.90 -1.93 3.49
N VAL A 62 -0.47 -2.50 4.61
CA VAL A 62 0.11 -1.76 5.73
C VAL A 62 1.47 -2.34 6.05
N TYR A 63 2.48 -1.48 6.03
CA TYR A 63 3.79 -1.76 6.61
C TYR A 63 3.80 -1.27 8.06
N LEU A 64 4.14 -2.17 8.98
CA LEU A 64 4.32 -1.84 10.39
C LEU A 64 5.79 -2.01 10.77
N ASP A 65 6.44 -0.91 11.14
CA ASP A 65 7.75 -0.92 11.77
C ASP A 65 7.58 -0.86 13.30
N PRO A 66 7.79 -1.96 14.03
CA PRO A 66 7.66 -1.99 15.48
C PRO A 66 8.76 -1.19 16.20
N ASP A 67 9.93 -1.03 15.57
CA ASP A 67 11.06 -0.31 16.13
C ASP A 67 10.95 1.20 15.86
N ASN A 68 10.32 1.59 14.75
CA ASN A 68 10.04 2.97 14.38
C ASN A 68 8.58 3.18 13.93
N PRO A 69 7.60 3.27 14.85
CA PRO A 69 6.18 3.41 14.49
C PRO A 69 5.86 4.63 13.60
N GLY A 70 6.68 5.68 13.66
CA GLY A 70 6.54 6.87 12.81
C GLY A 70 6.86 6.63 11.33
N GLU A 71 7.56 5.54 11.01
CA GLU A 71 7.90 5.10 9.65
C GLU A 71 6.93 4.01 9.15
N SER A 72 5.92 3.63 9.94
CA SER A 72 4.84 2.78 9.47
C SER A 72 3.96 3.55 8.48
N PHE A 73 3.50 2.88 7.41
CA PHE A 73 2.71 3.49 6.36
C PHE A 73 1.69 2.52 5.76
N ALA A 74 0.69 3.08 5.09
CA ALA A 74 -0.27 2.36 4.30
C ALA A 74 -0.09 2.65 2.81
N ILE A 75 -0.47 1.68 1.99
CA ILE A 75 -0.54 1.74 0.54
C ILE A 75 -1.99 1.42 0.16
N GLN A 76 -2.56 2.21 -0.74
CA GLN A 76 -3.82 1.92 -1.44
C GLN A 76 -3.54 1.90 -2.94
N LEU A 77 -4.01 0.86 -3.61
CA LEU A 77 -4.07 0.80 -5.06
C LEU A 77 -5.52 1.06 -5.47
N ASP A 78 -5.82 2.27 -5.94
CA ASP A 78 -7.16 2.68 -6.41
C ASP A 78 -7.21 2.54 -7.95
N PRO A 79 -7.86 1.49 -8.48
CA PRO A 79 -7.90 1.22 -9.90
C PRO A 79 -8.89 2.11 -10.66
N LEU A 80 -9.82 2.80 -9.97
CA LEU A 80 -10.82 3.65 -10.60
C LEU A 80 -10.32 5.07 -10.79
N CYS A 81 -9.53 5.56 -9.84
CA CYS A 81 -8.84 6.85 -9.92
C CYS A 81 -7.47 6.74 -10.61
N GLU A 82 -6.97 5.52 -10.83
CA GLU A 82 -5.65 5.24 -11.39
C GLU A 82 -4.52 5.91 -10.59
N VAL A 83 -4.56 5.72 -9.26
CA VAL A 83 -3.56 6.24 -8.32
C VAL A 83 -3.08 5.16 -7.34
N ILE A 84 -1.82 5.28 -6.96
CA ILE A 84 -1.21 4.64 -5.80
C ILE A 84 -1.16 5.69 -4.70
N VAL A 85 -1.84 5.45 -3.60
CA VAL A 85 -1.85 6.35 -2.43
C VAL A 85 -0.93 5.76 -1.37
N ILE A 86 -0.03 6.58 -0.83
CA ILE A 86 0.88 6.18 0.24
C ILE A 86 0.80 7.21 1.35
N TRP A 87 0.53 6.76 2.58
CA TRP A 87 0.37 7.68 3.69
C TRP A 87 0.78 7.09 5.04
N ASN A 88 1.06 8.02 5.96
CA ASN A 88 1.08 7.78 7.39
C ASN A 88 0.42 8.97 8.11
N GLN A 89 0.71 9.16 9.40
CA GLN A 89 0.17 10.29 10.17
C GLN A 89 0.72 11.67 9.77
N LYS A 90 1.80 11.73 8.97
CA LYS A 90 2.52 12.97 8.63
C LYS A 90 2.46 13.29 7.13
N ILE A 91 2.45 12.26 6.30
CA ILE A 91 2.61 12.35 4.86
C ILE A 91 1.44 11.65 4.21
N HIS A 92 0.93 12.23 3.12
CA HIS A 92 -0.05 11.63 2.24
C HIS A 92 0.33 12.03 0.81
N THR A 93 0.63 11.05 -0.02
CA THR A 93 0.98 11.28 -1.43
C THR A 93 0.11 10.40 -2.32
N GLU A 94 -0.16 10.92 -3.51
CA GLU A 94 -0.80 10.18 -4.60
C GLU A 94 0.19 10.15 -5.76
N ILE A 95 0.31 9.00 -6.41
CA ILE A 95 1.16 8.77 -7.58
C ILE A 95 0.30 8.08 -8.63
N GLY A 96 0.01 8.77 -9.72
CA GLY A 96 -0.92 8.29 -10.74
C GLY A 96 -0.34 8.34 -12.14
N THR A 97 -1.24 8.38 -13.13
CA THR A 97 -0.92 8.37 -14.57
C THR A 97 -0.13 9.58 -15.06
N TRP A 98 0.06 10.61 -14.22
CA TRP A 98 1.00 11.70 -14.50
C TRP A 98 2.47 11.29 -14.35
N SER A 99 2.74 10.17 -13.67
CA SER A 99 4.05 9.54 -13.63
C SER A 99 4.26 8.66 -14.86
N PRO A 100 5.46 8.69 -15.48
CA PRO A 100 5.80 7.74 -16.54
C PRO A 100 5.95 6.29 -16.04
N ASP A 101 6.19 6.09 -14.74
CA ASP A 101 6.33 4.78 -14.08
C ASP A 101 5.87 4.91 -12.61
N PRO A 102 4.54 4.88 -12.37
CA PRO A 102 3.96 5.16 -11.06
C PRO A 102 4.38 4.14 -10.01
N GLU A 103 4.55 2.86 -10.38
CA GLU A 103 5.06 1.85 -9.46
C GLU A 103 6.51 2.14 -9.06
N LEU A 104 7.40 2.47 -10.00
CA LEU A 104 8.79 2.79 -9.66
C LEU A 104 8.90 4.07 -8.81
N GLU A 105 8.14 5.10 -9.15
CA GLU A 105 8.08 6.34 -8.35
C GLU A 105 7.59 6.06 -6.92
N SER A 106 6.61 5.17 -6.77
CA SER A 106 6.12 4.72 -5.45
C SER A 106 7.20 4.01 -4.63
N ILE A 107 8.02 3.16 -5.27
CA ILE A 107 9.16 2.50 -4.60
C ILE A 107 10.17 3.54 -4.11
N ILE A 108 10.54 4.49 -4.98
CA ILE A 108 11.50 5.55 -4.65
C ILE A 108 10.98 6.39 -3.49
N PHE A 109 9.71 6.80 -3.55
CA PHE A 109 9.07 7.57 -2.49
C PHE A 109 9.11 6.83 -1.15
N ILE A 110 8.76 5.53 -1.13
CA ILE A 110 8.79 4.73 0.10
C ILE A 110 10.20 4.70 0.70
N GLN A 111 11.21 4.50 -0.15
CA GLN A 111 12.60 4.41 0.27
C GLN A 111 13.13 5.76 0.83
N GLU A 112 12.77 6.88 0.19
CA GLU A 112 13.25 8.21 0.59
C GLU A 112 12.55 8.74 1.85
N GLU A 113 11.23 8.59 1.93
CA GLU A 113 10.43 9.21 3.01
C GLU A 113 10.39 8.37 4.29
N PHE A 114 10.34 7.04 4.17
CA PHE A 114 10.26 6.14 5.34
C PHE A 114 11.60 5.51 5.73
N LYS A 115 12.68 5.82 4.98
CA LYS A 115 14.07 5.40 5.25
C LYS A 115 14.23 3.88 5.41
N VAL A 116 13.49 3.13 4.59
CA VAL A 116 13.45 1.65 4.57
C VAL A 116 14.33 1.02 3.51
#